data_AF-A0A843W7Q0-F1
#
_entry.id   AF-A0A843W7Q0-F1
#
_cell.length_a   1.000
_cell.length_b   1.000
_cell.length_c   1.000
_cell.angle_alpha   90.00
_cell.angle_beta   90.00
_cell.angle_gamma   90.00
#
_symmetry.space_group_name_H-M   'P 1'
#
loop_
_entity.id
_entity.type
_entity.pdbx_description
1 polymer ?
#
loop_
_entity_poly.entity_id
_entity_poly.type
_entity_poly.pdbx_seq_one_letter_code
_entity_poly.pdbx_strand_id
1 'polypeptide(L)'
;MASEGGAASAPHSSSNPPSADPAWAHGIVVDMARRKVQCKYCNRVLSGGVFRLKQHLAGIKGEVAPCSRVSAEVRQQFCQYMKEKETSKANISRRRQEIREELYAPPRRSVDLPRGRQTIDLDDDDEEQFRRASEASRRSFAEEDYL
;
A
#
# COMPACT_ATOMS: atom_id res chain seq x y z
N MET A 1 -38.96 32.18 -3.11
CA MET A 1 -37.72 31.62 -3.68
C MET A 1 -37.50 30.29 -2.98
N ALA A 2 -37.52 29.21 -3.76
CA ALA A 2 -37.56 27.84 -3.25
C ALA A 2 -36.22 27.40 -2.67
N SER A 3 -36.34 26.49 -1.72
CA SER A 3 -35.33 25.84 -0.90
C SER A 3 -34.31 25.02 -1.70
N GLU A 4 -33.07 25.01 -1.20
CA GLU A 4 -32.01 24.05 -1.53
C GLU A 4 -31.47 23.61 -0.15
N GLY A 5 -31.65 22.36 0.33
CA GLY A 5 -30.98 21.15 -0.14
C GLY A 5 -29.55 21.12 0.44
N GLY A 6 -29.04 20.12 1.15
CA GLY A 6 -29.45 18.79 1.58
C GLY A 6 -28.28 18.24 2.44
N ALA A 7 -28.59 17.36 3.40
CA ALA A 7 -27.59 16.72 4.25
C ALA A 7 -26.83 15.61 3.49
N ALA A 8 -25.52 15.52 3.69
CA ALA A 8 -24.78 14.27 3.51
C ALA A 8 -23.51 14.28 4.37
N SER A 9 -23.60 13.61 5.52
CA SER A 9 -22.46 13.17 6.32
C SER A 9 -21.74 12.05 5.57
N ALA A 10 -20.41 12.12 5.46
CA ALA A 10 -19.56 11.01 5.02
C ALA A 10 -18.20 11.05 5.73
N PRO A 11 -17.54 9.88 5.86
CA PRO A 11 -16.85 9.48 7.08
C PRO A 11 -15.40 9.93 7.18
N HIS A 12 -15.01 10.26 8.41
CA HIS A 12 -13.68 10.13 9.02
C HIS A 12 -12.62 9.41 8.17
N SER A 13 -11.95 10.17 7.31
CA SER A 13 -10.58 9.85 6.89
C SER A 13 -9.66 10.40 7.98
N SER A 14 -9.39 9.59 8.99
CA SER A 14 -8.29 9.80 9.95
C SER A 14 -6.93 9.59 9.29
N SER A 15 -6.72 10.15 8.10
CA SER A 15 -5.38 10.43 7.62
C SER A 15 -4.95 11.74 8.27
N ASN A 16 -4.31 11.60 9.43
CA ASN A 16 -3.49 12.66 10.01
C ASN A 16 -2.72 13.35 8.85
N PRO A 17 -2.82 14.68 8.66
CA PRO A 17 -2.04 15.36 7.63
C PRO A 17 -0.57 14.96 7.80
N PRO A 18 0.22 14.82 6.72
CA PRO A 18 1.62 14.39 6.80
C PRO A 18 2.37 15.35 7.71
N SER A 19 2.41 14.98 8.99
CA SER A 19 2.99 15.72 10.07
C SER A 19 4.45 15.82 9.69
N ALA A 20 4.92 17.06 9.52
CA ALA A 20 6.28 17.35 9.14
C ALA A 20 7.21 16.43 9.94
N ASP A 21 7.97 15.61 9.22
CA ASP A 21 8.85 14.61 9.79
C ASP A 21 9.62 15.20 10.98
N PRO A 22 9.59 14.60 12.19
CA PRO A 22 10.20 15.21 13.37
C PRO A 22 11.70 15.45 13.18
N ALA A 23 12.35 14.74 12.25
CA ALA A 23 13.74 14.98 11.87
C ALA A 23 14.00 16.40 11.34
N TRP A 24 13.01 17.10 10.76
CA TRP A 24 13.15 18.48 10.31
C TRP A 24 13.40 19.45 11.46
N ALA A 25 12.97 19.13 12.68
CA ALA A 25 13.33 19.92 13.87
C ALA A 25 14.84 19.89 14.16
N HIS A 26 15.57 18.89 13.65
CA HIS A 26 16.99 18.65 13.92
C HIS A 26 17.91 18.95 12.72
N GLY A 27 17.34 19.41 11.61
CA GLY A 27 18.09 19.74 10.39
C GLY A 27 17.65 21.05 9.76
N ILE A 28 18.53 21.63 8.95
CA ILE A 28 18.26 22.83 8.16
C ILE A 28 18.45 22.46 6.69
N VAL A 29 17.45 22.73 5.85
CA VAL A 29 17.59 22.50 4.41
C VAL A 29 18.55 23.55 3.85
N VAL A 30 19.67 23.09 3.30
CA VAL A 30 20.67 23.96 2.66
C VAL A 30 20.38 24.09 1.18
N ASP A 31 19.94 22.99 0.56
CA ASP A 31 19.65 22.94 -0.87
C ASP A 31 18.52 21.95 -1.13
N MET A 32 17.37 22.46 -1.56
CA MET A 32 16.20 21.62 -1.88
C MET A 32 16.42 20.79 -3.15
N ALA A 33 17.06 21.36 -4.17
CA ALA A 33 17.29 20.69 -5.46
C ALA A 33 18.25 19.51 -5.30
N ARG A 34 19.33 19.70 -4.53
CA ARG A 34 20.33 18.65 -4.27
C ARG A 34 20.03 17.83 -3.02
N ARG A 35 18.87 18.06 -2.38
CA ARG A 35 18.45 17.39 -1.13
C ARG A 35 19.56 17.43 -0.07
N LYS A 36 20.19 18.59 0.14
CA LYS A 36 21.21 18.77 1.17
C LYS A 36 20.60 19.31 2.44
N VAL A 37 20.94 18.66 3.55
CA VAL A 37 20.44 19.03 4.88
C VAL A 37 21.62 19.15 5.84
N GLN A 38 21.71 20.28 6.52
CA GLN A 38 22.71 20.52 7.56
C GLN A 38 22.17 20.06 8.91
N CYS A 39 22.95 19.26 9.63
CA CYS A 39 22.64 18.86 11.00
C CYS A 39 22.82 20.05 11.97
N LYS A 40 21.82 20.34 12.81
CA LYS A 40 21.88 21.46 13.77
C LYS A 40 22.91 21.27 14.90
N TYR A 41 23.32 20.02 15.17
CA TYR A 41 24.23 19.70 16.28
C TYR A 41 25.70 19.78 15.87
N CYS A 42 26.05 19.15 14.75
CA CYS A 42 27.44 19.06 14.29
C CYS A 42 27.75 19.95 13.08
N ASN A 43 26.75 20.68 12.56
CA ASN A 43 26.86 21.54 11.37
C ASN A 43 27.33 20.83 10.09
N ARG A 44 27.38 19.49 10.09
CA ARG A 44 27.72 18.71 8.90
C ARG A 44 26.58 18.76 7.89
N VAL A 45 26.92 19.04 6.64
CA VAL A 45 25.99 18.97 5.51
C VAL A 45 25.93 17.53 5.00
N LEU A 46 24.73 16.97 4.99
CA LEU A 46 24.44 15.63 4.52
C LEU A 46 23.70 15.71 3.18
N SER A 47 24.23 15.04 2.17
CA SER A 47 23.58 14.88 0.86
C SER A 47 22.70 13.63 0.89
N GLY A 48 21.40 13.78 0.57
CA GLY A 48 20.42 12.67 0.59
C GLY A 48 19.20 12.92 1.46
N GLY A 49 18.97 14.16 1.86
CA GLY A 49 17.76 14.62 2.51
C GLY A 49 17.64 14.20 3.97
N VAL A 50 16.39 14.24 4.45
CA VAL A 50 16.02 13.93 5.84
C VAL A 50 16.34 12.49 6.24
N PHE A 51 16.37 11.55 5.30
CA PHE A 51 16.69 10.14 5.59
C PHE A 51 18.11 9.96 6.14
N ARG A 52 19.11 10.55 5.47
CA ARG A 52 20.50 10.50 5.95
C ARG A 52 20.71 11.32 7.22
N LEU A 53 19.92 12.39 7.42
CA LEU A 53 19.86 13.10 8.70
C LEU A 53 19.38 12.18 9.83
N LYS A 54 18.30 11.41 9.63
CA LYS A 54 17.83 10.44 10.64
C LYS A 54 18.90 9.41 10.99
N GLN A 55 19.58 8.85 9.99
CA GLN A 55 20.68 7.90 10.22
C GLN A 55 21.81 8.53 11.03
N HIS A 56 22.21 9.76 10.67
CA HIS A 56 23.21 10.53 11.40
C HIS A 56 22.84 10.78 12.86
N LEU A 57 21.58 11.15 13.14
CA LEU A 57 21.07 11.40 14.50
C LEU A 57 20.90 10.12 15.32
N ALA A 58 20.38 9.06 14.70
CA ALA A 58 20.20 7.75 15.34
C ALA A 58 21.54 7.08 15.71
N GLY A 59 22.62 7.48 15.05
CA GLY A 59 23.96 6.92 15.29
C GLY A 59 24.08 5.45 14.87
N ILE A 60 23.21 5.00 13.96
CA ILE A 60 23.23 3.64 13.41
C ILE A 60 24.45 3.52 12.50
N LYS A 61 25.30 2.52 12.75
CA LYS A 61 26.44 2.22 11.87
C LYS A 61 25.94 1.86 10.47
N GLY A 62 26.42 2.58 9.47
CA GLY A 62 26.02 2.43 8.07
C GLY A 62 26.82 3.38 7.19
N GLU A 63 26.22 3.86 6.10
CA GLU A 63 26.88 4.77 5.14
C GLU A 63 27.16 6.18 5.69
N VAL A 64 26.48 6.58 6.77
CA VAL A 64 26.56 7.95 7.31
C VAL A 64 27.24 7.91 8.67
N ALA A 65 28.29 8.71 8.83
CA ALA A 65 28.97 8.86 10.11
C ALA A 65 27.99 9.35 11.19
N PRO A 66 28.01 8.80 12.42
CA PRO A 66 27.09 9.18 13.49
C PRO A 66 27.37 10.60 14.00
N CYS A 67 26.36 11.25 14.58
CA CYS A 67 26.54 12.54 15.25
C CYS A 67 27.18 12.37 16.64
N SER A 68 28.32 13.01 16.85
CA SER A 68 29.00 13.05 18.15
C SER A 68 28.42 14.08 19.12
N ARG A 69 27.70 15.11 18.61
CA ARG A 69 27.18 16.25 19.39
C ARG A 69 25.69 16.17 19.74
N VAL A 70 25.01 15.10 19.32
CA VAL A 70 23.60 14.86 19.65
C VAL A 70 23.46 14.31 21.06
N SER A 71 22.42 14.73 21.80
CA SER A 71 22.12 14.19 23.12
C SER A 71 21.70 12.73 23.05
N ALA A 72 21.89 11.98 24.15
CA ALA A 72 21.55 10.57 24.21
C ALA A 72 20.04 10.33 23.98
N GLU A 73 19.19 11.23 24.49
CA GLU A 73 17.74 11.18 24.32
C GLU A 73 17.34 11.26 22.85
N VAL A 74 17.81 12.28 22.12
CA VAL A 74 17.51 12.46 20.70
C VAL A 74 18.06 11.28 19.88
N ARG A 75 19.24 10.77 20.22
CA ARG A 75 19.79 9.57 19.58
C ARG A 75 18.88 8.36 19.76
N GLN A 76 18.39 8.13 20.98
CA GLN A 76 17.47 7.02 21.27
C GLN A 76 16.14 7.17 20.55
N GLN A 77 15.56 8.38 20.53
CA GLN A 77 14.33 8.68 19.81
C GLN A 77 14.44 8.31 18.32
N PHE A 78 15.49 8.78 17.63
CA PHE A 78 15.68 8.47 16.22
C PHE A 78 16.07 7.01 15.97
N CYS A 79 16.79 6.37 16.89
CA CYS A 79 17.11 4.95 16.81
C CYS A 79 15.83 4.09 16.89
N GLN A 80 14.93 4.39 17.84
CA GLN A 80 13.66 3.69 17.99
C GLN A 80 12.76 3.92 16.79
N TYR A 81 12.64 5.17 16.33
CA TYR A 81 11.86 5.52 15.15
C TYR A 81 12.29 4.72 13.90
N MET A 82 13.60 4.57 13.69
CA MET A 82 14.13 3.82 12.55
C MET A 82 13.84 2.31 12.67
N LYS A 83 13.97 1.74 13.87
CA LYS A 83 13.67 0.32 14.13
C LYS A 83 12.20 0.00 13.91
N GLU A 84 11.29 0.82 14.42
CA GLU A 84 9.85 0.64 14.24
C GLU A 84 9.44 0.68 12.76
N LYS A 85 10.06 1.55 11.97
CA LYS A 85 9.83 1.59 10.53
C LYS A 85 10.37 0.34 9.82
N GLU A 86 11.48 -0.24 10.29
CA GLU A 86 12.04 -1.47 9.74
C GLU A 86 11.18 -2.70 10.04
N THR A 87 10.71 -2.86 11.29
CA THR A 87 9.80 -3.94 11.67
C THR A 87 8.45 -3.83 10.94
N SER A 88 7.95 -2.61 10.73
CA SER A 88 6.74 -2.38 9.94
C SER A 88 6.92 -2.82 8.49
N LYS A 89 8.05 -2.47 7.87
CA LYS A 89 8.39 -2.92 6.50
C LYS A 89 8.52 -4.44 6.40
N ALA A 90 9.18 -5.07 7.38
CA ALA A 90 9.35 -6.53 7.42
C ALA A 90 8.01 -7.27 7.54
N ASN A 91 7.08 -6.75 8.34
CA ASN A 91 5.74 -7.33 8.44
C ASN A 91 4.97 -7.22 7.12
N ILE A 92 5.02 -6.07 6.45
CA ILE A 92 4.37 -5.86 5.15
C ILE A 92 5.00 -6.79 4.09
N SER A 93 6.33 -6.91 4.05
CA SER A 93 7.00 -7.80 3.10
C SER A 93 6.64 -9.27 3.34
N ARG A 94 6.61 -9.71 4.61
CA ARG A 94 6.18 -11.05 4.99
C ARG A 94 4.75 -11.32 4.54
N ARG A 95 3.81 -10.40 4.85
CA ARG A 95 2.42 -10.56 4.45
C ARG A 95 2.23 -10.62 2.93
N ARG A 96 2.99 -9.80 2.19
CA ARG A 96 3.00 -9.85 0.71
C ARG A 96 3.55 -11.18 0.19
N GLN A 97 4.56 -11.75 0.84
CA GLN A 97 5.11 -13.05 0.47
C GLN A 97 4.11 -14.18 0.74
N GLU A 98 3.43 -14.17 1.89
CA GLU A 98 2.37 -15.14 2.22
C GLU A 98 1.27 -15.14 1.13
N ILE A 99 0.76 -13.96 0.78
CA ILE A 99 -0.27 -13.81 -0.28
C ILE A 99 0.25 -14.31 -1.63
N ARG A 100 1.50 -13.98 -1.97
CA ARG A 100 2.13 -14.46 -3.21
C ARG A 100 2.18 -15.99 -3.21
N GLU A 101 2.66 -16.60 -2.14
CA GLU A 101 2.81 -18.05 -2.04
C GLU A 101 1.47 -18.77 -2.09
N GLU A 102 0.42 -18.20 -1.49
CA GLU A 102 -0.95 -18.70 -1.59
C GLU A 102 -1.50 -18.66 -3.03
N LEU A 103 -1.25 -17.56 -3.76
CA LEU A 103 -1.70 -17.41 -5.16
C LEU A 103 -0.99 -18.37 -6.13
N TYR A 104 0.28 -18.70 -5.87
CA TYR A 104 1.07 -19.60 -6.70
C TYR A 104 1.12 -21.03 -6.17
N ALA A 105 0.49 -21.31 -5.02
CA ALA A 105 0.38 -22.66 -4.51
C ALA A 105 -0.45 -23.49 -5.50
N PRO A 106 0.06 -24.64 -5.99
CA PRO A 106 -0.77 -25.55 -6.75
C PRO A 106 -1.98 -25.93 -5.87
N PRO A 107 -3.18 -26.09 -6.46
CA PRO A 107 -4.33 -26.57 -5.71
C PRO A 107 -3.89 -27.79 -4.91
N ARG A 108 -4.09 -27.75 -3.58
CA ARG A 108 -3.78 -28.91 -2.73
C ARG A 108 -4.46 -30.11 -3.39
N ARG A 109 -3.68 -31.11 -3.85
CA ARG A 109 -4.25 -32.33 -4.41
C ARG A 109 -5.22 -32.85 -3.36
N SER A 110 -6.50 -32.79 -3.67
CA SER A 110 -7.55 -33.39 -2.85
C SER A 110 -7.24 -34.88 -2.77
N VAL A 111 -6.68 -35.31 -1.65
CA VAL A 111 -6.95 -36.67 -1.18
C VAL A 111 -8.43 -36.67 -0.82
N ASP A 112 -9.18 -37.45 -1.60
CA ASP A 112 -10.61 -37.78 -1.50
C ASP A 112 -11.61 -36.60 -1.60
N LEU A 113 -12.00 -36.29 -2.84
CA LEU A 113 -13.27 -35.60 -3.10
C LEU A 113 -14.43 -36.51 -2.65
N PRO A 114 -15.30 -36.11 -1.71
CA PRO A 114 -16.45 -36.93 -1.33
C PRO A 114 -17.32 -37.16 -2.56
N ARG A 115 -17.62 -38.43 -2.81
CA ARG A 115 -18.54 -38.88 -3.85
C ARG A 115 -19.94 -38.39 -3.48
N GLY A 116 -20.31 -37.20 -3.93
CA GLY A 116 -21.58 -36.57 -3.56
C GLY A 116 -21.67 -35.10 -3.94
N ARG A 117 -21.23 -34.74 -5.15
CA ARG A 117 -21.71 -33.49 -5.78
C ARG A 117 -23.10 -33.82 -6.30
N GLN A 118 -24.15 -33.17 -5.78
CA GLN A 118 -25.39 -33.07 -6.53
C GLN A 118 -25.03 -32.32 -7.82
N THR A 119 -25.00 -33.05 -8.93
CA THR A 119 -25.25 -32.43 -10.23
C THR A 119 -26.64 -31.82 -10.09
N ILE A 120 -26.73 -30.50 -10.22
CA ILE A 120 -28.00 -29.93 -10.65
C ILE A 120 -28.23 -30.54 -12.02
N ASP A 121 -29.13 -31.51 -12.11
CA ASP A 121 -29.59 -32.06 -13.38
C ASP A 121 -30.32 -30.89 -14.04
N LEU A 122 -29.62 -30.17 -14.91
CA LEU A 122 -30.23 -29.12 -15.72
C LEU A 122 -31.10 -29.86 -16.73
N ASP A 123 -32.41 -29.84 -16.50
CA ASP A 123 -33.39 -30.41 -17.42
C ASP A 123 -33.17 -29.84 -18.84
N ASP A 124 -33.33 -30.65 -19.88
CA ASP A 124 -33.08 -30.28 -21.30
C ASP A 124 -33.73 -28.95 -21.72
N ASP A 125 -34.80 -28.53 -21.03
CA ASP A 125 -35.52 -27.27 -21.23
C ASP A 125 -34.66 -26.01 -20.90
N ASP A 126 -33.79 -26.08 -19.88
CA ASP A 126 -32.95 -24.94 -19.45
C ASP A 126 -31.76 -24.69 -20.41
N GLU A 127 -31.18 -25.74 -21.01
CA GLU A 127 -30.11 -25.59 -22.00
C GLU A 127 -30.65 -25.05 -23.34
N GLU A 128 -31.85 -25.48 -23.74
CA GLU A 128 -32.53 -24.93 -24.91
C GLU A 128 -32.90 -23.46 -24.71
N GLN A 129 -33.30 -23.06 -23.50
CA GLN A 129 -33.56 -21.66 -23.17
C GLN A 129 -32.29 -20.80 -23.29
N PHE A 130 -31.13 -21.30 -22.84
CA PHE A 130 -29.86 -20.59 -22.98
C PHE A 130 -29.40 -20.49 -24.45
N ARG A 131 -29.56 -21.57 -25.22
CA ARG A 131 -29.24 -21.57 -26.66
C ARG A 131 -30.15 -20.62 -27.43
N ARG A 132 -31.44 -20.63 -27.14
CA ARG A 132 -32.44 -19.74 -27.75
C ARG A 132 -32.20 -18.26 -27.40
N ALA A 133 -31.82 -17.96 -26.16
CA ALA A 133 -31.40 -16.61 -25.77
C ALA A 133 -30.15 -16.15 -26.52
N SER A 134 -29.15 -17.04 -26.65
CA SER A 134 -27.91 -16.76 -27.39
C SER A 134 -28.15 -16.58 -28.90
N GLU A 135 -29.04 -17.36 -29.49
CA GLU A 135 -29.42 -17.25 -30.90
C GLU A 135 -30.29 -16.03 -31.18
N ALA A 136 -31.19 -15.66 -30.26
CA ALA A 136 -31.96 -14.43 -30.35
C ALA A 136 -31.05 -13.20 -30.33
N SER A 137 -30.03 -13.19 -29.46
CA SER A 137 -29.02 -12.13 -29.44
C SER A 137 -28.18 -12.09 -30.74
N ARG A 138 -27.89 -13.25 -31.35
CA ARG A 138 -27.21 -13.30 -32.65
C ARG A 138 -28.09 -12.85 -33.82
N ARG A 139 -29.40 -13.12 -33.76
CA ARG A 139 -30.36 -12.65 -34.78
C ARG A 139 -30.61 -11.15 -34.68
N SER A 140 -30.69 -10.58 -33.49
CA SER A 140 -30.84 -9.13 -33.31
C SER A 140 -29.67 -8.32 -33.86
N PHE A 141 -28.47 -8.89 -33.98
CA PHE A 141 -27.31 -8.19 -34.56
C PHE A 141 -27.27 -8.25 -36.10
N ALA A 142 -28.06 -9.11 -36.75
CA ALA A 142 -28.00 -9.34 -38.19
C ALA A 142 -29.17 -8.70 -38.98
N GLU A 143 -30.19 -8.16 -38.32
CA GLU A 143 -31.34 -7.49 -38.98
C GLU A 143 -31.28 -5.94 -38.95
N GLU A 144 -30.21 -5.32 -38.43
CA GLU A 144 -30.05 -3.84 -38.46
C GLU A 144 -29.24 -3.30 -39.67
N ASP A 145 -28.76 -4.15 -40.60
CA ASP A 145 -27.96 -3.70 -41.76
C ASP A 145 -28.73 -3.71 -43.10
N TYR A 146 -30.07 -3.72 -43.06
CA TYR A 146 -30.89 -3.50 -44.27
C TYR A 146 -32.04 -2.51 -43.99
N LEU A 147 -31.67 -1.25 -43.73
CA LEU A 147 -32.46 -0.05 -44.05
C LEU A 147 -31.55 1.16 -44.25
#